data_AF-A0A535QTP2-F1
#
_entry.id   AF-A0A535QTP2-F1
#
_cell.length_a   1.000
_cell.length_b   1.000
_cell.length_c   1.000
_cell.angle_alpha   90.00
_cell.angle_beta   90.00
_cell.angle_gamma   90.00
#
_symmetry.space_group_name_H-M   'P 1'
#
loop_
_entity.id
_entity.type
_entity.pdbx_description
1 polymer ?
#
loop_
_entity_poly.entity_id
_entity_poly.type
_entity_poly.pdbx_seq_one_letter_code
_entity_poly.pdbx_strand_id
1 'polypeptide(L)'
;MKRRRLAAFAGAIGLLGALVSSGVAARADTLPGVDTTLSSLMSTYIGSSQDACVGGTSTSIAGTTTCTIDETSSNDKNIAVCVQSNTPGSVQECKITQNNVFGNNYALIFQHVVDNSGPSEDATQRATISQNMITSGTGSNFAAIVQVVKQSTKEAGPQSQTVHQFNTTDQTSTTGTNFASLNESSDQSAQSVASIQTQLSDQDASDPNGHINQHSAGLSRIFVTQSQVQNLTGSGTQMQTIDPRCCSVQDTNGDDVFTITQSTKQAGNPNAQQDANSFGTCFSSGQCTITQSASNNNASFGPDTTTCTPGFPCSSSVSCTNVTEFPICGKPD
;
A
#
# COMPACT_ATOMS: atom_id res chain seq x y z
N MET A 1 26.68 28.17 -4.68
CA MET A 1 26.43 26.79 -5.12
C MET A 1 25.22 26.21 -4.40
N LYS A 2 23.99 26.39 -4.92
CA LYS A 2 22.77 25.73 -4.40
C LYS A 2 21.72 25.63 -5.51
N ARG A 3 21.90 24.70 -6.45
CA ARG A 3 20.85 24.24 -7.37
C ARG A 3 21.22 22.84 -7.86
N ARG A 4 20.59 21.81 -7.28
CA ARG A 4 20.39 20.44 -7.82
C ARG A 4 19.83 19.54 -6.71
N ARG A 5 18.53 19.66 -6.40
CA ARG A 5 17.78 18.68 -5.60
C ARG A 5 16.33 18.52 -6.07
N LEU A 6 16.03 18.72 -7.36
CA LEU A 6 14.67 18.57 -7.93
C LEU A 6 14.50 17.36 -8.86
N ALA A 7 15.58 16.67 -9.25
CA ALA A 7 15.51 15.60 -10.25
C ALA A 7 15.23 14.19 -9.66
N ALA A 8 15.40 13.98 -8.36
CA ALA A 8 15.07 12.70 -7.70
C ALA A 8 13.58 12.54 -7.37
N PHE A 9 12.79 13.62 -7.53
CA PHE A 9 11.35 13.69 -7.28
C PHE A 9 10.52 13.04 -8.40
N ALA A 10 10.99 13.04 -9.65
CA ALA A 10 10.15 12.64 -10.79
C ALA A 10 10.09 11.12 -11.06
N GLY A 11 11.09 10.35 -10.65
CA GLY A 11 11.22 8.94 -11.05
C GLY A 11 10.30 7.96 -10.30
N ALA A 12 10.16 8.11 -8.99
CA ALA A 12 9.32 7.22 -8.16
C ALA A 12 7.86 7.71 -8.09
N ILE A 13 7.65 9.03 -8.02
CA ILE A 13 6.31 9.65 -8.11
C ILE A 13 5.71 9.44 -9.51
N GLY A 14 6.53 9.39 -10.57
CA GLY A 14 6.05 9.14 -11.94
C GLY A 14 5.48 7.74 -12.15
N LEU A 15 6.02 6.72 -11.49
CA LEU A 15 5.54 5.34 -11.62
C LEU A 15 4.22 5.13 -10.84
N LEU A 16 4.16 5.60 -9.60
CA LEU A 16 2.96 5.50 -8.76
C LEU A 16 1.89 6.50 -9.16
N GLY A 17 2.24 7.74 -9.52
CA GLY A 17 1.28 8.73 -10.01
C GLY A 17 0.59 8.28 -11.29
N ALA A 18 1.28 7.57 -12.20
CA ALA A 18 0.69 7.00 -13.41
C ALA A 18 -0.23 5.79 -13.12
N LEU A 19 0.17 4.92 -12.19
CA LEU A 19 -0.63 3.74 -11.76
C LEU A 19 -1.86 4.13 -10.93
N VAL A 20 -1.72 5.09 -10.02
CA VAL A 20 -2.72 5.48 -9.03
C VAL A 20 -3.73 6.48 -9.61
N SER A 21 -3.34 7.44 -10.46
CA SER A 21 -4.29 8.46 -10.95
C SER A 21 -5.23 7.98 -12.04
N SER A 22 -4.76 7.13 -12.96
CA SER A 22 -5.56 6.71 -14.13
C SER A 22 -6.26 5.36 -13.91
N GLY A 23 -5.68 4.46 -13.12
CA GLY A 23 -6.23 3.13 -12.88
C GLY A 23 -7.31 3.10 -11.80
N VAL A 24 -7.04 3.70 -10.64
CA VAL A 24 -7.93 3.64 -9.46
C VAL A 24 -9.19 4.46 -9.68
N ALA A 25 -9.05 5.72 -10.11
CA ALA A 25 -10.18 6.60 -10.40
C ALA A 25 -11.03 6.05 -11.55
N ALA A 26 -10.44 5.61 -12.67
CA ALA A 26 -11.20 5.03 -13.77
C ALA A 26 -11.89 3.71 -13.40
N ARG A 27 -11.30 2.89 -12.51
CA ARG A 27 -11.93 1.65 -12.03
C ARG A 27 -13.05 1.93 -11.02
N ALA A 28 -12.93 2.98 -10.21
CA ALA A 28 -14.00 3.49 -9.37
C ALA A 28 -15.14 4.07 -10.20
N ASP A 29 -14.87 4.86 -11.24
CA ASP A 29 -15.88 5.52 -12.08
C ASP A 29 -16.81 4.55 -12.83
N THR A 30 -16.43 3.27 -12.94
CA THR A 30 -17.28 2.22 -13.53
C THR A 30 -18.24 1.57 -12.52
N LEU A 31 -18.22 1.97 -11.26
CA LEU A 31 -19.08 1.43 -10.21
C LEU A 31 -20.39 2.20 -10.09
N PRO A 32 -21.53 1.51 -9.94
CA PRO A 32 -22.79 2.15 -9.58
C PRO A 32 -22.64 2.89 -8.24
N GLY A 33 -23.02 4.18 -8.21
CA GLY A 33 -22.99 4.99 -7.00
C GLY A 33 -21.68 5.75 -6.73
N VAL A 34 -20.62 5.52 -7.51
CA VAL A 34 -19.45 6.40 -7.53
C VAL A 34 -19.81 7.65 -8.31
N ASP A 35 -19.62 8.80 -7.67
CA ASP A 35 -19.59 10.08 -8.35
C ASP A 35 -18.14 10.58 -8.47
N THR A 36 -17.97 11.77 -9.05
CA THR A 36 -16.66 12.36 -9.27
C THR A 36 -15.94 12.77 -7.98
N THR A 37 -16.53 12.58 -6.78
CA THR A 37 -15.93 13.00 -5.52
C THR A 37 -14.62 12.26 -5.26
N LEU A 38 -14.56 10.93 -5.40
CA LEU A 38 -13.31 10.18 -5.17
C LEU A 38 -12.21 10.61 -6.15
N SER A 39 -12.53 10.69 -7.45
CA SER A 39 -11.59 11.16 -8.48
C SER A 39 -11.09 12.58 -8.18
N SER A 40 -11.97 13.48 -7.74
CA SER A 40 -11.60 14.86 -7.40
C SER A 40 -10.67 14.92 -6.19
N LEU A 41 -10.92 14.11 -5.16
CA LEU A 41 -10.05 14.02 -3.98
C LEU A 41 -8.69 13.48 -4.37
N MET A 42 -8.64 12.38 -5.14
CA MET A 42 -7.39 11.83 -5.65
C MET A 42 -6.61 12.86 -6.46
N SER A 43 -7.24 13.55 -7.43
CA SER A 43 -6.54 14.58 -8.22
C SER A 43 -6.02 15.75 -7.38
N THR A 44 -6.71 16.08 -6.29
CA THR A 44 -6.34 17.20 -5.41
C THR A 44 -5.15 16.83 -4.52
N TYR A 45 -5.15 15.62 -3.95
CA TYR A 45 -4.23 15.26 -2.87
C TYR A 45 -3.09 14.33 -3.28
N ILE A 46 -3.14 13.66 -4.44
CA ILE A 46 -2.08 12.74 -4.89
C ILE A 46 -0.71 13.42 -5.09
N GLY A 47 -0.71 14.73 -5.35
CA GLY A 47 0.49 15.55 -5.46
C GLY A 47 0.75 16.46 -4.26
N SER A 48 -0.06 16.36 -3.19
CA SER A 48 0.09 17.23 -2.03
C SER A 48 1.34 16.84 -1.25
N SER A 49 2.21 17.83 -1.00
CA SER A 49 3.31 17.72 -0.04
C SER A 49 2.98 18.35 1.30
N GLN A 50 1.73 18.80 1.49
CA GLN A 50 1.26 19.42 2.72
C GLN A 50 0.44 18.42 3.51
N ASP A 51 0.74 18.33 4.81
CA ASP A 51 -0.06 17.57 5.75
C ASP A 51 -1.49 18.13 5.78
N ALA A 52 -2.46 17.23 5.77
CA ALA A 52 -3.87 17.57 5.82
C ALA A 52 -4.61 16.54 6.69
N CYS A 53 -5.52 17.03 7.50
CA CYS A 53 -6.43 16.19 8.30
C CYS A 53 -7.81 16.84 8.18
N VAL A 54 -8.58 16.44 7.18
CA VAL A 54 -9.81 17.12 6.74
C VAL A 54 -10.99 16.16 6.81
N GLY A 55 -12.08 16.56 7.45
CA GLY A 55 -13.31 15.79 7.58
C GLY A 55 -13.87 15.87 9.01
N GLY A 56 -15.21 15.91 9.12
CA GLY A 56 -16.02 15.97 10.34
C GLY A 56 -15.32 16.48 11.60
N THR A 57 -15.27 15.64 12.64
CA THR A 57 -14.49 15.93 13.85
C THR A 57 -13.05 15.45 13.64
N SER A 58 -12.25 16.30 13.01
CA SER A 58 -10.81 16.05 12.82
C SER A 58 -10.03 16.42 14.08
N THR A 59 -9.21 15.50 14.57
CA THR A 59 -8.18 15.77 15.57
C THR A 59 -6.81 15.59 14.93
N SER A 60 -6.17 16.71 14.59
CA SER A 60 -4.73 16.76 14.38
C SER A 60 -4.10 17.21 15.70
N ILE A 61 -3.35 16.34 16.37
CA ILE A 61 -2.65 16.77 17.58
C ILE A 61 -1.41 17.52 17.12
N ALA A 62 -1.36 18.84 17.37
CA ALA A 62 -0.24 19.69 17.01
C ALA A 62 1.08 19.10 17.54
N GLY A 63 2.03 18.87 16.64
CA GLY A 63 3.33 18.25 16.98
C GLY A 63 3.34 16.72 16.99
N THR A 64 2.28 16.03 16.58
CA THR A 64 2.26 14.57 16.43
C THR A 64 2.18 14.14 14.97
N THR A 65 2.62 12.91 14.72
CA THR A 65 2.55 12.19 13.45
C THR A 65 1.19 11.51 13.23
N THR A 66 0.14 11.94 13.94
CA THR A 66 -1.15 11.23 13.98
C THR A 66 -2.29 12.16 13.55
N CYS A 67 -3.12 11.69 12.62
CA CYS A 67 -4.38 12.33 12.22
C CYS A 67 -5.53 11.35 12.42
N THR A 68 -6.53 11.75 13.21
CA THR A 68 -7.76 10.98 13.41
C THR A 68 -8.97 11.80 12.94
N ILE A 69 -9.81 11.20 12.12
CA ILE A 69 -11.03 11.81 11.59
C ILE A 69 -12.21 10.89 11.90
N ASP A 70 -13.18 11.42 12.64
CA ASP A 70 -14.44 10.72 12.90
C ASP A 70 -15.61 11.52 12.30
N GLU A 71 -16.38 10.87 11.41
CA GLU A 71 -17.56 11.46 10.78
C GLU A 71 -18.80 10.61 11.01
N THR A 72 -19.92 11.26 11.26
CA THR A 72 -21.22 10.59 11.33
C THR A 72 -22.26 11.46 10.65
N SER A 73 -22.98 10.87 9.70
CA SER A 73 -24.03 11.52 8.93
C SER A 73 -25.23 10.59 8.80
N SER A 74 -26.37 11.12 8.39
CA SER A 74 -27.55 10.33 8.01
C SER A 74 -27.86 10.43 6.52
N ASN A 75 -27.79 11.63 5.94
CA ASN A 75 -28.16 11.86 4.54
C ASN A 75 -27.03 12.45 3.70
N ASP A 76 -26.14 13.23 4.33
CA ASP A 76 -25.02 13.87 3.65
C ASP A 76 -23.86 12.90 3.47
N LYS A 77 -22.97 13.21 2.53
CA LYS A 77 -21.73 12.46 2.35
C LYS A 77 -20.78 12.71 3.52
N ASN A 78 -20.06 11.67 3.93
CA ASN A 78 -18.86 11.82 4.76
C ASN A 78 -17.65 11.88 3.83
N ILE A 79 -16.79 12.88 3.99
CA ILE A 79 -15.60 13.07 3.16
C ILE A 79 -14.41 13.36 4.09
N ALA A 80 -13.50 12.38 4.16
CA ALA A 80 -12.33 12.41 5.01
C ALA A 80 -11.05 12.26 4.19
N VAL A 81 -10.06 13.11 4.46
CA VAL A 81 -8.75 13.09 3.83
C VAL A 81 -7.68 13.23 4.90
N CYS A 82 -6.79 12.23 4.96
CA CYS A 82 -5.55 12.29 5.72
C CYS A 82 -4.37 12.34 4.74
N VAL A 83 -3.58 13.40 4.79
CA VAL A 83 -2.29 13.49 4.10
C VAL A 83 -1.21 13.69 5.14
N GLN A 84 -0.19 12.85 5.11
CA GLN A 84 1.02 13.00 5.91
C GLN A 84 2.24 12.87 5.00
N SER A 85 3.08 13.89 4.98
CA SER A 85 4.27 13.99 4.15
C SER A 85 5.45 14.44 5.01
N ASN A 86 6.00 13.51 5.79
CA ASN A 86 7.09 13.78 6.71
C ASN A 86 8.44 13.63 5.98
N THR A 87 9.31 14.62 6.12
CA THR A 87 10.67 14.60 5.57
C THR A 87 11.62 15.44 6.43
N PRO A 88 12.51 14.82 7.23
CA PRO A 88 12.49 13.41 7.63
C PRO A 88 11.43 13.16 8.71
N GLY A 89 10.86 11.97 8.76
CA GLY A 89 10.04 11.54 9.89
C GLY A 89 9.84 10.03 9.84
N SER A 90 9.89 9.40 11.01
CA SER A 90 9.94 7.95 11.14
C SER A 90 8.57 7.30 11.33
N VAL A 91 7.52 8.06 11.67
CA VAL A 91 6.18 7.51 11.89
C VAL A 91 5.13 8.40 11.24
N GLN A 92 4.12 7.79 10.64
CA GLN A 92 2.91 8.40 10.11
C GLN A 92 1.73 7.52 10.50
N GLU A 93 0.69 8.11 11.08
CA GLU A 93 -0.52 7.41 11.48
C GLU A 93 -1.76 8.21 11.04
N CYS A 94 -2.61 7.57 10.23
CA CYS A 94 -3.87 8.09 9.76
C CYS A 94 -4.99 7.13 10.15
N LYS A 95 -6.02 7.64 10.83
CA LYS A 95 -7.21 6.87 11.19
C LYS A 95 -8.46 7.62 10.76
N ILE A 96 -9.31 6.98 9.97
CA ILE A 96 -10.58 7.51 9.49
C ILE A 96 -11.70 6.56 9.91
N THR A 97 -12.69 7.07 10.64
CA THR A 97 -13.93 6.36 10.96
C THR A 97 -15.09 7.15 10.36
N GLN A 98 -15.92 6.52 9.54
CA GLN A 98 -17.10 7.15 8.95
C GLN A 98 -18.32 6.28 9.14
N ASN A 99 -19.38 6.85 9.71
CA ASN A 99 -20.68 6.22 9.84
C ASN A 99 -21.73 6.99 9.06
N ASN A 100 -22.51 6.31 8.22
CA ASN A 100 -23.59 6.95 7.47
C ASN A 100 -24.85 6.09 7.45
N VAL A 101 -26.00 6.65 7.12
CA VAL A 101 -27.24 5.88 6.93
C VAL A 101 -27.57 5.79 5.44
N PHE A 102 -27.65 6.92 4.75
CA PHE A 102 -28.03 6.97 3.33
C PHE A 102 -26.98 7.63 2.44
N GLY A 103 -26.17 8.54 2.99
CA GLY A 103 -25.10 9.19 2.25
C GLY A 103 -23.92 8.27 2.00
N ASN A 104 -23.10 8.60 1.00
CA ASN A 104 -21.87 7.86 0.72
C ASN A 104 -20.75 8.25 1.70
N ASN A 105 -19.82 7.33 1.94
CA ASN A 105 -18.58 7.55 2.67
C ASN A 105 -17.40 7.61 1.70
N TYR A 106 -16.56 8.63 1.81
CA TYR A 106 -15.32 8.77 1.03
C TYR A 106 -14.15 8.99 1.98
N ALA A 107 -13.15 8.12 1.92
CA ALA A 107 -11.95 8.18 2.74
C ALA A 107 -10.70 8.08 1.85
N LEU A 108 -9.78 9.02 2.02
CA LEU A 108 -8.50 9.03 1.33
C LEU A 108 -7.36 9.20 2.33
N ILE A 109 -6.41 8.26 2.32
CA ILE A 109 -5.16 8.35 3.09
C ILE A 109 -4.00 8.40 2.10
N PHE A 110 -3.17 9.44 2.23
CA PHE A 110 -1.90 9.57 1.53
C PHE A 110 -0.78 9.75 2.54
N GLN A 111 0.12 8.78 2.61
CA GLN A 111 1.27 8.77 3.49
C GLN A 111 2.53 8.68 2.65
N HIS A 112 3.43 9.63 2.87
CA HIS A 112 4.69 9.73 2.13
C HIS A 112 5.84 10.04 3.08
N VAL A 113 6.84 9.16 3.09
CA VAL A 113 8.11 9.36 3.81
C VAL A 113 9.25 9.40 2.81
N VAL A 114 10.07 10.44 2.92
CA VAL A 114 11.39 10.48 2.28
C VAL A 114 12.42 10.64 3.38
N ASP A 115 13.29 9.66 3.53
CA ASP A 115 14.44 9.72 4.44
C ASP A 115 15.75 9.63 3.65
N ASN A 116 16.66 10.52 4.02
CA ASN A 116 18.03 10.62 3.50
C ASN A 116 18.96 11.22 4.55
N SER A 117 18.59 11.09 5.82
CA SER A 117 19.14 11.90 6.91
C SER A 117 20.35 11.27 7.60
N GLY A 118 20.65 9.99 7.35
CA GLY A 118 21.76 9.32 8.02
C GLY A 118 22.04 7.88 7.57
N PRO A 119 22.90 7.16 8.30
CA PRO A 119 23.22 5.76 8.03
C PRO A 119 22.11 4.79 8.46
N SER A 120 21.19 5.25 9.32
CA SER A 120 20.04 4.48 9.80
C SER A 120 18.77 5.24 9.45
N GLU A 121 17.91 4.62 8.65
CA GLU A 121 16.63 5.16 8.22
C GLU A 121 15.54 4.15 8.63
N ASP A 122 14.53 4.62 9.34
CA ASP A 122 13.42 3.80 9.82
C ASP A 122 12.13 4.58 9.60
N ALA A 123 11.23 4.01 8.82
CA ALA A 123 9.99 4.63 8.41
C ALA A 123 8.81 3.68 8.62
N THR A 124 7.83 4.16 9.38
CA THR A 124 6.59 3.47 9.70
C THR A 124 5.40 4.27 9.19
N GLN A 125 4.53 3.63 8.43
CA GLN A 125 3.25 4.18 7.96
C GLN A 125 2.10 3.28 8.45
N ARG A 126 1.13 3.86 9.15
CA ARG A 126 -0.08 3.19 9.64
C ARG A 126 -1.31 3.90 9.08
N ALA A 127 -2.15 3.17 8.37
CA ALA A 127 -3.37 3.69 7.77
C ALA A 127 -4.58 2.82 8.15
N THR A 128 -5.61 3.41 8.74
CA THR A 128 -6.85 2.69 9.11
C THR A 128 -8.06 3.44 8.57
N ILE A 129 -8.91 2.75 7.82
CA ILE A 129 -10.20 3.23 7.34
C ILE A 129 -11.29 2.28 7.83
N SER A 130 -12.29 2.80 8.54
CA SER A 130 -13.50 2.08 8.89
C SER A 130 -14.71 2.85 8.40
N GLN A 131 -15.44 2.30 7.43
CA GLN A 131 -16.64 2.90 6.86
C GLN A 131 -17.84 1.98 7.05
N ASN A 132 -18.87 2.46 7.74
CA ASN A 132 -20.03 1.66 8.08
C ASN A 132 -21.33 2.38 7.69
N MET A 133 -22.19 1.66 6.97
CA MET A 133 -23.57 2.07 6.72
C MET A 133 -24.47 1.52 7.83
N ILE A 134 -24.89 2.40 8.75
CA ILE A 134 -25.79 2.09 9.85
C ILE A 134 -27.17 1.70 9.30
N THR A 135 -27.63 0.50 9.68
CA THR A 135 -28.99 -0.04 9.61
C THR A 135 -29.75 0.22 8.30
N SER A 136 -29.82 -0.79 7.42
CA SER A 136 -30.59 -0.79 6.15
C SER A 136 -30.20 0.29 5.14
N GLY A 137 -29.06 0.95 5.37
CA GLY A 137 -28.52 1.97 4.48
C GLY A 137 -28.17 1.46 3.09
N THR A 138 -28.48 2.26 2.08
CA THR A 138 -28.16 2.01 0.66
C THR A 138 -26.92 2.78 0.19
N GLY A 139 -26.33 3.61 1.06
CA GLY A 139 -25.12 4.37 0.74
C GLY A 139 -23.93 3.47 0.48
N SER A 140 -22.96 4.02 -0.26
CA SER A 140 -21.76 3.31 -0.72
C SER A 140 -20.51 3.79 0.02
N ASN A 141 -19.52 2.91 0.13
CA ASN A 141 -18.25 3.20 0.80
C ASN A 141 -17.11 3.22 -0.23
N PHE A 142 -16.32 4.28 -0.20
CA PHE A 142 -15.20 4.49 -1.11
C PHE A 142 -13.94 4.81 -0.29
N ALA A 143 -12.92 3.98 -0.42
CA ALA A 143 -11.68 4.11 0.32
C ALA A 143 -10.46 4.00 -0.61
N ALA A 144 -9.45 4.83 -0.37
CA ALA A 144 -8.16 4.69 -1.02
C ALA A 144 -7.02 4.97 -0.02
N ILE A 145 -6.05 4.07 0.04
CA ILE A 145 -4.82 4.20 0.82
C ILE A 145 -3.66 4.20 -0.16
N VAL A 146 -2.80 5.21 -0.04
CA VAL A 146 -1.54 5.33 -0.77
C VAL A 146 -0.42 5.55 0.24
N GLN A 147 0.49 4.59 0.31
CA GLN A 147 1.63 4.58 1.22
C GLN A 147 2.92 4.46 0.41
N VAL A 148 3.77 5.48 0.50
CA VAL A 148 5.01 5.57 -0.26
C VAL A 148 6.16 5.86 0.69
N VAL A 149 7.16 4.99 0.71
CA VAL A 149 8.39 5.19 1.46
C VAL A 149 9.58 5.18 0.53
N LYS A 150 10.43 6.20 0.65
CA LYS A 150 11.70 6.27 -0.04
C LYS A 150 12.83 6.51 0.94
N GLN A 151 13.77 5.59 0.97
CA GLN A 151 14.94 5.64 1.84
C GLN A 151 16.21 5.63 0.97
N SER A 152 17.15 6.53 1.24
CA SER A 152 18.37 6.66 0.47
C SER A 152 19.55 7.09 1.34
N THR A 153 20.43 6.15 1.68
CA THR A 153 21.66 6.43 2.41
C THR A 153 22.93 6.25 1.55
N LYS A 154 23.90 7.16 1.75
CA LYS A 154 25.23 7.16 1.11
C LYS A 154 26.36 7.32 2.12
N GLU A 155 26.03 7.17 3.40
CA GLU A 155 26.96 7.42 4.49
C GLU A 155 28.02 6.33 4.59
N ALA A 156 29.23 6.68 5.03
CA ALA A 156 30.26 5.68 5.27
C ALA A 156 29.95 4.87 6.53
N GLY A 157 30.23 3.57 6.51
CA GLY A 157 30.03 2.68 7.66
C GLY A 157 28.83 1.72 7.49
N PRO A 158 28.44 1.02 8.57
CA PRO A 158 27.24 0.19 8.58
C PRO A 158 26.00 1.02 8.26
N GLN A 159 25.11 0.47 7.44
CA GLN A 159 23.88 1.12 7.02
C GLN A 159 22.67 0.22 7.27
N SER A 160 21.56 0.81 7.70
CA SER A 160 20.29 0.12 7.92
C SER A 160 19.15 0.95 7.35
N GLN A 161 18.29 0.29 6.57
CA GLN A 161 17.05 0.88 6.06
C GLN A 161 15.92 -0.08 6.40
N THR A 162 14.95 0.41 7.17
CA THR A 162 13.78 -0.37 7.57
C THR A 162 12.52 0.35 7.18
N VAL A 163 11.61 -0.36 6.52
CA VAL A 163 10.29 0.12 6.13
C VAL A 163 9.22 -0.77 6.72
N HIS A 164 8.27 -0.14 7.41
CA HIS A 164 7.09 -0.73 7.97
C HIS A 164 5.86 -0.04 7.36
N GLN A 165 5.09 -0.74 6.54
CA GLN A 165 3.82 -0.24 6.03
C GLN A 165 2.71 -1.11 6.59
N PHE A 166 1.70 -0.47 7.18
CA PHE A 166 0.58 -1.15 7.83
C PHE A 166 -0.69 -0.46 7.40
N ASN A 167 -1.69 -1.26 7.00
CA ASN A 167 -2.94 -0.72 6.54
C ASN A 167 -4.14 -1.60 6.98
N THR A 168 -5.31 -1.01 7.12
CA THR A 168 -6.56 -1.73 7.38
C THR A 168 -7.70 -0.94 6.78
N THR A 169 -8.54 -1.59 5.97
CA THR A 169 -9.78 -1.01 5.47
C THR A 169 -10.94 -1.94 5.79
N ASP A 170 -11.93 -1.48 6.53
CA ASP A 170 -13.17 -2.22 6.77
C ASP A 170 -14.34 -1.41 6.22
N GLN A 171 -15.10 -2.00 5.31
CA GLN A 171 -16.27 -1.38 4.70
C GLN A 171 -17.49 -2.30 4.85
N THR A 172 -18.55 -1.78 5.46
CA THR A 172 -19.82 -2.47 5.57
C THR A 172 -20.92 -1.64 4.94
N SER A 173 -21.66 -2.22 3.99
CA SER A 173 -22.89 -1.67 3.43
C SER A 173 -23.96 -2.77 3.35
N THR A 174 -25.25 -2.42 3.40
CA THR A 174 -26.30 -3.45 3.26
C THR A 174 -26.52 -3.80 1.79
N THR A 175 -26.67 -2.78 0.94
CA THR A 175 -26.96 -2.93 -0.50
C THR A 175 -26.15 -1.98 -1.39
N GLY A 176 -25.42 -1.04 -0.80
CA GLY A 176 -24.58 -0.11 -1.54
C GLY A 176 -23.28 -0.75 -1.98
N THR A 177 -22.55 -0.03 -2.82
CA THR A 177 -21.26 -0.49 -3.36
C THR A 177 -20.15 -0.29 -2.32
N ASN A 178 -19.20 -1.21 -2.27
CA ASN A 178 -17.93 -1.00 -1.58
C ASN A 178 -16.79 -0.93 -2.59
N PHE A 179 -15.92 0.07 -2.44
CA PHE A 179 -14.71 0.20 -3.23
C PHE A 179 -13.53 0.49 -2.31
N ALA A 180 -12.46 -0.26 -2.50
CA ALA A 180 -11.21 -0.03 -1.81
C ALA A 180 -10.04 -0.14 -2.77
N SER A 181 -9.09 0.77 -2.64
CA SER A 181 -7.80 0.68 -3.32
C SER A 181 -6.67 0.84 -2.32
N LEU A 182 -5.72 -0.08 -2.36
CA LEU A 182 -4.49 -0.01 -1.60
C LEU A 182 -3.31 0.03 -2.57
N ASN A 183 -2.45 1.03 -2.38
CA ASN A 183 -1.24 1.21 -3.16
C ASN A 183 -0.08 1.43 -2.21
N GLU A 184 0.76 0.41 -2.07
CA GLU A 184 1.95 0.47 -1.24
C GLU A 184 3.19 0.40 -2.11
N SER A 185 4.14 1.27 -1.80
CA SER A 185 5.45 1.19 -2.43
C SER A 185 6.57 1.59 -1.49
N SER A 186 7.64 0.81 -1.56
CA SER A 186 8.90 1.13 -0.92
C SER A 186 10.03 1.11 -1.96
N ASP A 187 10.91 2.11 -1.88
CA ASP A 187 12.15 2.20 -2.64
C ASP A 187 13.28 2.49 -1.66
N GLN A 188 14.07 1.46 -1.36
CA GLN A 188 15.22 1.55 -0.48
C GLN A 188 16.48 1.44 -1.33
N SER A 189 17.31 2.47 -1.28
CA SER A 189 18.59 2.49 -1.98
C SER A 189 19.73 2.79 -1.02
N ALA A 190 20.77 1.98 -1.09
CA ALA A 190 21.96 2.21 -0.28
C ALA A 190 23.24 2.05 -1.09
N GLN A 191 24.25 2.84 -0.72
CA GLN A 191 25.59 2.76 -1.26
C GLN A 191 26.58 2.72 -0.09
N SER A 192 27.29 1.60 0.09
CA SER A 192 28.33 1.49 1.13
C SER A 192 29.60 0.84 0.62
N VAL A 193 30.72 1.36 1.11
CA VAL A 193 32.06 0.79 0.97
C VAL A 193 32.46 -0.02 2.22
N ALA A 194 31.58 -0.14 3.22
CA ALA A 194 31.86 -0.69 4.55
C ALA A 194 31.04 -1.96 4.88
N SER A 195 31.38 -2.60 6.00
CA SER A 195 30.86 -3.91 6.43
C SER A 195 29.41 -3.84 6.93
N ILE A 196 28.58 -4.71 6.35
CA ILE A 196 27.17 -5.01 6.62
C ILE A 196 26.19 -3.88 6.26
N GLN A 197 25.24 -4.23 5.38
CA GLN A 197 24.08 -3.43 5.04
C GLN A 197 22.82 -4.29 5.20
N THR A 198 21.81 -3.76 5.88
CA THR A 198 20.51 -4.42 6.04
C THR A 198 19.43 -3.56 5.44
N GLN A 199 18.64 -4.13 4.54
CA GLN A 199 17.42 -3.54 4.03
C GLN A 199 16.27 -4.48 4.37
N LEU A 200 15.35 -3.99 5.20
CA LEU A 200 14.16 -4.71 5.59
C LEU A 200 12.94 -3.92 5.14
N SER A 201 12.02 -4.60 4.46
CA SER A 201 10.67 -4.12 4.25
C SER A 201 9.74 -5.22 4.74
N ASP A 202 9.03 -4.94 5.83
CA ASP A 202 8.06 -5.87 6.40
C ASP A 202 6.65 -5.29 6.39
N GLN A 203 5.71 -6.21 6.57
CA GLN A 203 4.30 -5.97 6.80
C GLN A 203 3.95 -6.66 8.13
N ASP A 204 2.82 -6.32 8.74
CA ASP A 204 2.49 -6.81 10.08
C ASP A 204 2.38 -8.34 10.12
N ALA A 205 3.37 -9.01 10.72
CA ALA A 205 3.36 -10.47 10.87
C ALA A 205 2.27 -10.96 11.83
N SER A 206 1.74 -10.08 12.69
CA SER A 206 0.65 -10.39 13.62
C SER A 206 -0.73 -10.31 12.97
N ASP A 207 -0.83 -9.70 11.78
CA ASP A 207 -2.03 -9.69 10.96
C ASP A 207 -1.73 -10.24 9.55
N PRO A 208 -1.39 -11.55 9.43
CA PRO A 208 -1.09 -12.15 8.14
C PRO A 208 -2.31 -12.20 7.20
N ASN A 209 -3.50 -11.83 7.69
CA ASN A 209 -4.76 -11.81 6.93
C ASN A 209 -5.30 -10.39 6.74
N GLY A 210 -4.60 -9.36 7.22
CA GLY A 210 -5.00 -7.99 7.07
C GLY A 210 -5.18 -7.65 5.59
N HIS A 211 -6.16 -6.81 5.30
CA HIS A 211 -5.85 -5.46 4.80
C HIS A 211 -7.08 -4.76 4.18
N ILE A 212 -8.11 -5.48 3.70
CA ILE A 212 -9.37 -4.86 3.20
C ILE A 212 -10.60 -5.78 3.35
N ASN A 213 -11.46 -5.61 4.36
CA ASN A 213 -12.70 -6.37 4.44
C ASN A 213 -13.86 -5.58 3.86
N GLN A 214 -14.60 -6.19 2.93
CA GLN A 214 -15.83 -5.62 2.38
C GLN A 214 -16.99 -6.58 2.61
N HIS A 215 -18.03 -6.08 3.27
CA HIS A 215 -19.28 -6.78 3.46
C HIS A 215 -20.40 -5.94 2.83
N SER A 216 -20.98 -6.42 1.73
CA SER A 216 -22.19 -5.83 1.15
C SER A 216 -22.86 -6.78 0.17
N ALA A 217 -24.20 -6.84 0.21
CA ALA A 217 -24.97 -7.52 -0.84
C ALA A 217 -24.94 -6.74 -2.18
N GLY A 218 -24.53 -5.46 -2.14
CA GLY A 218 -24.17 -4.69 -3.33
C GLY A 218 -22.85 -5.15 -3.95
N LEU A 219 -22.37 -4.45 -4.98
CA LEU A 219 -21.12 -4.79 -5.65
C LEU A 219 -19.92 -4.35 -4.79
N SER A 220 -18.96 -5.24 -4.59
CA SER A 220 -17.72 -4.95 -3.87
C SER A 220 -16.51 -5.07 -4.81
N ARG A 221 -15.64 -4.06 -4.82
CA ARG A 221 -14.40 -4.08 -5.60
C ARG A 221 -13.17 -3.71 -4.77
N ILE A 222 -12.14 -4.53 -4.90
CA ILE A 222 -10.84 -4.34 -4.27
C ILE A 222 -9.74 -4.37 -5.31
N PHE A 223 -8.87 -3.36 -5.26
CA PHE A 223 -7.65 -3.30 -6.05
C PHE A 223 -6.45 -3.04 -5.14
N VAL A 224 -5.57 -4.02 -5.04
CA VAL A 224 -4.33 -3.90 -4.28
C VAL A 224 -3.14 -3.94 -5.22
N THR A 225 -2.26 -2.95 -5.08
CA THR A 225 -0.95 -2.92 -5.74
C THR A 225 0.14 -2.73 -4.68
N GLN A 226 1.09 -3.66 -4.62
CA GLN A 226 2.26 -3.56 -3.77
C GLN A 226 3.52 -3.67 -4.63
N SER A 227 4.43 -2.70 -4.49
CA SER A 227 5.69 -2.67 -5.23
C SER A 227 6.85 -2.32 -4.32
N GLN A 228 7.72 -3.29 -4.05
CA GLN A 228 8.89 -3.09 -3.20
C GLN A 228 10.17 -3.25 -4.03
N VAL A 229 11.03 -2.24 -3.94
CA VAL A 229 12.31 -2.19 -4.64
C VAL A 229 13.41 -1.95 -3.62
N GLN A 230 14.40 -2.84 -3.61
CA GLN A 230 15.63 -2.69 -2.83
C GLN A 230 16.82 -2.75 -3.78
N ASN A 231 17.60 -1.67 -3.78
CA ASN A 231 18.82 -1.57 -4.57
C ASN A 231 20.01 -1.32 -3.67
N LEU A 232 21.08 -2.05 -3.92
CA LEU A 232 22.28 -1.95 -3.12
C LEU A 232 23.52 -2.00 -3.99
N THR A 233 24.42 -1.05 -3.75
CA THR A 233 25.68 -0.93 -4.48
C THR A 233 26.83 -0.85 -3.50
N GLY A 234 27.83 -1.72 -3.63
CA GLY A 234 28.92 -1.80 -2.66
C GLY A 234 29.57 -3.17 -2.54
N SER A 235 30.64 -3.25 -1.74
CA SER A 235 31.44 -4.46 -1.51
C SER A 235 31.17 -5.15 -0.16
N GLY A 236 30.26 -4.61 0.67
CA GLY A 236 29.89 -5.19 1.97
C GLY A 236 28.97 -6.41 1.85
N THR A 237 28.82 -7.16 2.94
CA THR A 237 27.74 -8.16 3.08
C THR A 237 26.40 -7.46 3.11
N GLN A 238 25.40 -8.06 2.46
CA GLN A 238 24.09 -7.47 2.28
C GLN A 238 23.04 -8.48 2.72
N MET A 239 22.07 -8.01 3.50
CA MET A 239 20.86 -8.75 3.82
C MET A 239 19.67 -7.93 3.33
N GLN A 240 18.94 -8.48 2.37
CA GLN A 240 17.75 -7.86 1.81
C GLN A 240 16.57 -8.78 2.05
N THR A 241 15.58 -8.30 2.81
CA THR A 241 14.32 -9.02 3.06
C THR A 241 13.15 -8.18 2.61
N ILE A 242 12.29 -8.78 1.79
CA ILE A 242 11.07 -8.19 1.24
C ILE A 242 9.89 -9.13 1.53
N ASP A 243 8.79 -8.57 2.06
CA ASP A 243 7.57 -9.31 2.38
C ASP A 243 6.28 -8.51 2.11
N PRO A 244 5.91 -8.24 0.84
CA PRO A 244 4.58 -7.77 0.49
C PRO A 244 3.58 -8.89 0.77
N ARG A 245 2.87 -8.76 1.90
CA ARG A 245 1.69 -9.57 2.18
C ARG A 245 0.45 -8.74 1.89
N CYS A 246 -0.49 -9.34 1.18
CA CYS A 246 -1.81 -8.77 1.00
C CYS A 246 -2.86 -9.86 1.11
N CYS A 247 -3.89 -9.57 1.90
CA CYS A 247 -5.01 -10.46 2.14
C CYS A 247 -6.31 -9.66 2.19
N SER A 248 -7.45 -10.29 1.85
CA SER A 248 -8.76 -9.71 2.13
C SER A 248 -9.94 -10.66 1.95
N VAL A 249 -11.10 -10.21 2.42
CA VAL A 249 -12.40 -10.87 2.34
C VAL A 249 -13.42 -9.98 1.62
N GLN A 250 -14.08 -10.53 0.61
CA GLN A 250 -15.29 -9.98 0.00
C GLN A 250 -16.38 -11.03 0.04
N ASP A 251 -17.44 -10.78 0.79
CA ASP A 251 -18.51 -11.74 0.92
C ASP A 251 -19.80 -11.19 0.33
N THR A 252 -20.65 -12.12 -0.11
CA THR A 252 -22.09 -11.98 -0.40
C THR A 252 -22.55 -11.63 -1.81
N ASN A 253 -21.67 -11.21 -2.74
CA ASN A 253 -22.05 -10.97 -4.13
C ASN A 253 -21.15 -11.73 -5.14
N GLY A 254 -21.79 -12.44 -6.08
CA GLY A 254 -21.11 -13.25 -7.10
C GLY A 254 -20.40 -12.44 -8.18
N ASP A 255 -20.73 -11.16 -8.32
CA ASP A 255 -20.10 -10.23 -9.28
C ASP A 255 -18.94 -9.42 -8.66
N ASP A 256 -18.58 -9.72 -7.41
CA ASP A 256 -17.45 -9.07 -6.73
C ASP A 256 -16.15 -9.25 -7.50
N VAL A 257 -15.27 -8.24 -7.41
CA VAL A 257 -13.96 -8.28 -8.07
C VAL A 257 -12.87 -7.93 -7.07
N PHE A 258 -11.92 -8.83 -6.95
CA PHE A 258 -10.72 -8.65 -6.15
C PHE A 258 -9.48 -8.88 -7.01
N THR A 259 -8.66 -7.85 -7.19
CA THR A 259 -7.35 -7.97 -7.84
C THR A 259 -6.22 -7.62 -6.88
N ILE A 260 -5.26 -8.53 -6.75
CA ILE A 260 -3.97 -8.30 -6.10
C ILE A 260 -2.89 -8.26 -7.17
N THR A 261 -2.04 -7.25 -7.14
CA THR A 261 -0.80 -7.18 -7.94
C THR A 261 0.37 -6.92 -7.01
N GLN A 262 1.33 -7.84 -6.98
CA GLN A 262 2.54 -7.73 -6.16
C GLN A 262 3.77 -7.80 -7.07
N SER A 263 4.72 -6.90 -6.81
CA SER A 263 6.02 -6.88 -7.49
C SER A 263 7.13 -6.66 -6.48
N THR A 264 8.17 -7.49 -6.58
CA THR A 264 9.39 -7.34 -5.79
C THR A 264 10.62 -7.29 -6.69
N LYS A 265 11.56 -6.42 -6.33
CA LYS A 265 12.83 -6.31 -7.05
C LYS A 265 13.96 -6.09 -6.07
N GLN A 266 14.94 -6.99 -6.12
CA GLN A 266 16.19 -6.91 -5.39
C GLN A 266 17.37 -6.87 -6.36
N ALA A 267 18.27 -5.92 -6.12
CA ALA A 267 19.55 -5.84 -6.79
C ALA A 267 20.66 -5.55 -5.76
N GLY A 268 21.73 -6.32 -5.84
CA GLY A 268 22.86 -6.30 -4.91
C GLY A 268 24.14 -6.81 -5.56
N ASN A 269 25.19 -6.96 -4.77
CA ASN A 269 26.43 -7.57 -5.23
C ASN A 269 26.32 -9.12 -5.27
N PRO A 270 27.26 -9.84 -5.91
CA PRO A 270 27.22 -11.31 -5.98
C PRO A 270 27.30 -12.04 -4.63
N ASN A 271 27.72 -11.36 -3.56
CA ASN A 271 27.83 -11.91 -2.20
C ASN A 271 26.64 -11.49 -1.31
N ALA A 272 25.60 -10.89 -1.89
CA ALA A 272 24.43 -10.44 -1.17
C ALA A 272 23.55 -11.65 -0.81
N GLN A 273 23.18 -11.76 0.47
CA GLN A 273 22.04 -12.59 0.85
C GLN A 273 20.77 -11.80 0.55
N GLN A 274 19.92 -12.39 -0.28
CA GLN A 274 18.73 -11.73 -0.78
C GLN A 274 17.58 -12.71 -0.75
N ASP A 275 16.57 -12.34 0.01
CA ASP A 275 15.36 -13.10 0.21
C ASP A 275 14.17 -12.18 -0.09
N ALA A 276 13.35 -12.54 -1.07
CA ALA A 276 12.10 -11.86 -1.35
C ALA A 276 10.98 -12.89 -1.32
N ASN A 277 9.98 -12.64 -0.48
CA ASN A 277 8.77 -13.45 -0.41
C ASN A 277 7.59 -12.55 -0.77
N SER A 278 6.65 -13.05 -1.53
CA SER A 278 5.39 -12.37 -1.82
C SER A 278 4.28 -13.33 -1.52
N PHE A 279 3.29 -12.87 -0.77
CA PHE A 279 2.15 -13.68 -0.37
C PHE A 279 0.87 -12.92 -0.67
N GLY A 280 0.04 -13.54 -1.51
CA GLY A 280 -1.29 -13.05 -1.81
C GLY A 280 -2.31 -14.05 -1.31
N THR A 281 -3.31 -13.60 -0.56
CA THR A 281 -4.52 -14.40 -0.32
C THR A 281 -5.75 -13.59 -0.64
N CYS A 282 -6.80 -14.29 -1.04
CA CYS A 282 -8.09 -13.69 -1.16
C CYS A 282 -9.18 -14.71 -0.91
N PHE A 283 -10.27 -14.20 -0.35
CA PHE A 283 -11.54 -14.88 -0.26
C PHE A 283 -12.59 -13.94 -0.85
N SER A 284 -13.21 -14.33 -1.96
CA SER A 284 -14.25 -13.54 -2.61
C SER A 284 -15.39 -14.44 -3.05
N SER A 285 -16.64 -14.02 -2.86
CA SER A 285 -17.79 -14.67 -3.51
C SER A 285 -17.83 -14.47 -5.02
N GLY A 286 -17.08 -13.49 -5.54
CA GLY A 286 -16.90 -13.23 -6.96
C GLY A 286 -15.50 -13.61 -7.47
N GLN A 287 -15.04 -12.88 -8.49
CA GLN A 287 -13.74 -13.15 -9.12
C GLN A 287 -12.60 -12.58 -8.27
N CYS A 288 -11.72 -13.46 -7.81
CA CYS A 288 -10.41 -13.05 -7.30
C CYS A 288 -9.28 -13.44 -8.25
N THR A 289 -8.34 -12.50 -8.46
CA THR A 289 -7.11 -12.70 -9.23
C THR A 289 -5.90 -12.16 -8.47
N ILE A 290 -4.85 -12.97 -8.35
CA ILE A 290 -3.57 -12.61 -7.74
C ILE A 290 -2.51 -12.65 -8.84
N THR A 291 -1.85 -11.53 -9.10
CA THR A 291 -0.71 -11.44 -10.02
C THR A 291 0.55 -11.11 -9.25
N GLN A 292 1.58 -11.95 -9.38
CA GLN A 292 2.82 -11.80 -8.64
C GLN A 292 4.01 -11.81 -9.61
N SER A 293 5.00 -10.98 -9.32
CA SER A 293 6.29 -10.97 -10.00
C SER A 293 7.40 -10.68 -9.00
N ALA A 294 8.55 -11.29 -9.23
CA ALA A 294 9.70 -11.13 -8.34
C ALA A 294 10.99 -11.19 -9.16
N SER A 295 11.99 -10.41 -8.75
CA SER A 295 13.31 -10.45 -9.38
C SER A 295 14.42 -10.27 -8.35
N ASN A 296 15.47 -11.07 -8.49
CA ASN A 296 16.65 -11.06 -7.62
C ASN A 296 17.92 -11.27 -8.45
N ASN A 297 18.80 -10.26 -8.49
CA ASN A 297 20.13 -10.35 -9.12
C ASN A 297 20.16 -11.05 -10.51
N ASN A 298 19.20 -10.70 -11.37
CA ASN A 298 18.97 -11.23 -12.73
C ASN A 298 18.12 -12.51 -12.85
N ALA A 299 17.79 -13.21 -11.76
CA ALA A 299 16.67 -14.15 -11.80
C ALA A 299 15.36 -13.37 -11.74
N SER A 300 14.36 -13.84 -12.48
CA SER A 300 13.03 -13.27 -12.49
C SER A 300 11.99 -14.37 -12.54
N PHE A 301 10.90 -14.18 -11.80
CA PHE A 301 9.69 -14.97 -11.89
C PHE A 301 8.50 -14.05 -12.18
N GLY A 302 7.57 -14.55 -12.99
CA GLY A 302 6.34 -13.86 -13.35
C GLY A 302 6.49 -12.83 -14.49
N PRO A 303 5.44 -12.05 -14.77
CA PRO A 303 4.17 -12.03 -14.03
C PRO A 303 3.46 -13.38 -14.12
N ASP A 304 3.05 -13.91 -12.98
CA ASP A 304 2.26 -15.13 -12.88
C ASP A 304 0.92 -14.80 -12.22
N THR A 305 -0.14 -15.34 -12.79
CA THR A 305 -1.51 -14.99 -12.40
C THR A 305 -2.26 -16.23 -11.91
N THR A 306 -2.66 -16.18 -10.65
CA THR A 306 -3.54 -17.17 -10.03
C THR A 306 -4.96 -16.61 -10.01
N THR A 307 -5.87 -17.23 -10.77
CA THR A 307 -7.31 -16.93 -10.68
C THR A 307 -7.96 -17.92 -9.73
N CYS A 308 -8.66 -17.38 -8.74
CA CYS A 308 -9.25 -18.14 -7.65
C CYS A 308 -10.69 -18.54 -7.98
N THR A 309 -11.12 -19.69 -7.48
CA THR A 309 -12.51 -20.13 -7.64
C THR A 309 -13.40 -19.28 -6.73
N PRO A 310 -14.46 -18.65 -7.24
CA PRO A 310 -15.39 -17.88 -6.42
C PRO A 310 -15.96 -18.70 -5.26
N GLY A 311 -16.03 -18.10 -4.07
CA GLY A 311 -16.54 -18.72 -2.85
C GLY A 311 -15.56 -19.64 -2.13
N PHE A 312 -14.31 -19.75 -2.58
CA PHE A 312 -13.27 -20.55 -1.93
C PHE A 312 -12.03 -19.72 -1.61
N PRO A 313 -11.40 -19.93 -0.42
CA PRO A 313 -10.16 -19.24 -0.08
C PRO A 313 -9.05 -19.70 -1.03
N CYS A 314 -8.20 -18.75 -1.40
CA CYS A 314 -7.15 -18.94 -2.38
C CYS A 314 -5.90 -18.22 -1.92
N SER A 315 -4.76 -18.87 -2.09
CA SER A 315 -3.45 -18.32 -1.75
C SER A 315 -2.47 -18.55 -2.89
N SER A 316 -1.53 -17.62 -3.05
CA SER A 316 -0.43 -17.71 -3.99
C SER A 316 0.80 -17.10 -3.35
N SER A 317 1.91 -17.82 -3.39
CA SER A 317 3.18 -17.35 -2.88
C SER A 317 4.25 -17.42 -3.96
N VAL A 318 5.12 -16.43 -3.98
CA VAL A 318 6.33 -16.40 -4.81
C VAL A 318 7.49 -16.14 -3.89
N SER A 319 8.57 -16.90 -4.04
CA SER A 319 9.81 -16.69 -3.32
C SER A 319 10.96 -16.56 -4.31
N CYS A 320 11.85 -15.62 -4.03
CA CYS A 320 13.17 -15.52 -4.63
C CYS A 320 14.20 -15.61 -3.52
N THR A 321 15.11 -16.58 -3.61
CA THR A 321 16.19 -16.74 -2.64
C THR A 321 17.54 -16.85 -3.33
N ASN A 322 18.56 -16.31 -2.68
CA ASN A 322 19.96 -16.48 -3.04
C ASN A 322 20.64 -17.32 -1.95
N VAL A 323 20.44 -18.64 -1.99
CA VAL A 323 21.14 -19.59 -1.10
C VAL A 323 22.50 -20.04 -1.66
N THR A 324 22.82 -19.74 -2.93
CA THR A 324 24.10 -20.05 -3.61
C THR A 324 24.42 -18.99 -4.68
N GLU A 325 25.49 -19.18 -5.48
CA GLU A 325 25.90 -18.32 -6.60
C GLU A 325 24.81 -18.09 -7.68
N PHE A 326 23.70 -18.83 -7.62
CA PHE A 326 22.57 -18.73 -8.55
C PHE A 326 21.26 -18.38 -7.84
N PRO A 327 20.65 -17.21 -8.14
CA PRO A 327 19.34 -16.85 -7.62
C PRO A 327 18.25 -17.75 -8.21
N ILE A 328 17.33 -18.20 -7.37
CA ILE A 328 16.17 -19.00 -7.76
C ILE A 328 14.92 -18.20 -7.41
N CYS A 329 14.02 -18.05 -8.36
CA CYS A 329 12.71 -17.42 -8.19
C CYS A 329 11.61 -18.37 -8.67
N GLY A 330 10.59 -18.60 -7.86
CA GLY A 330 9.51 -19.52 -8.19
C GLY A 330 8.40 -19.56 -7.15
N LYS A 331 7.37 -20.36 -7.46
CA LYS A 331 6.39 -20.79 -6.44
C LYS A 331 7.02 -21.92 -5.61
N PRO A 332 6.82 -21.96 -4.29
CA PRO A 332 7.17 -23.14 -3.51
C PRO A 332 6.31 -24.33 -3.97
N ASP A 333 6.94 -25.48 -4.16
CA ASP A 333 6.27 -26.76 -4.49
C ASP A 333 5.36 -27.25 -3.34
#